data_AF-A0A7K0MWN6-F1
#
_entry.id   AF-A0A7K0MWN6-F1
#
_cell.length_a   1.000
_cell.length_b   1.000
_cell.length_c   1.000
_cell.angle_alpha   90.00
_cell.angle_beta   90.00
_cell.angle_gamma   90.00
#
_symmetry.space_group_name_H-M   'P 1'
#
loop_
_entity.id
_entity.type
_entity.pdbx_description
1 polymer ?
#
loop_
_entity_poly.entity_id
_entity_poly.type
_entity_poly.pdbx_seq_one_letter_code
_entity_poly.pdbx_strand_id
1 'polypeptide(L)'
;MTLSPDSVAQTQGPVLELGVEELRDSLRTILLNLDSGLEDLPDGTMRIAYNSTAVFVDVSAQVLGESVVRSLVTIASPVLRDVVVSPPLCEWVATQGWRYVFGHVTLDALLGTGRIEFQHRLLGEHLGADEFEQAVLAVVGTADQLVETLQARFGGLRYTDLRV
;
A
#
# COMPACT_ATOMS: atom_id res chain seq x y z
N MET A 1 10.30 27.05 6.94
CA MET A 1 11.31 26.35 6.14
C MET A 1 10.74 26.19 4.75
N THR A 2 11.04 27.11 3.83
CA THR A 2 10.57 27.09 2.44
C THR A 2 11.60 26.32 1.62
N LEU A 3 11.20 25.18 1.06
CA LEU A 3 12.02 24.49 0.07
C LEU A 3 12.05 25.37 -1.18
N SER A 4 13.23 25.89 -1.54
CA SER A 4 13.42 26.65 -2.78
C SER A 4 13.28 25.71 -3.99
N PRO A 5 12.54 26.09 -5.03
CA PRO A 5 12.35 25.26 -6.23
C PRO A 5 13.67 25.01 -6.99
N ASP A 6 14.69 25.86 -6.80
CA ASP A 6 15.98 25.79 -7.51
C ASP A 6 16.99 24.81 -6.89
N SER A 7 16.61 24.07 -5.83
CA SER A 7 17.49 23.07 -5.19
C SER A 7 17.40 21.68 -5.81
N VAL A 8 16.46 21.46 -6.73
CA VAL A 8 16.46 20.25 -7.56
C VAL A 8 17.44 20.49 -8.71
N ALA A 9 18.73 20.53 -8.36
CA ALA A 9 19.78 20.39 -9.33
C ALA A 9 19.45 19.16 -10.18
N GLN A 10 19.50 19.33 -11.50
CA GLN A 10 19.47 18.25 -12.49
C GLN A 10 20.59 17.28 -12.18
N THR A 11 20.33 16.40 -11.23
CA THR A 11 21.19 15.28 -10.94
C THR A 11 20.79 14.29 -12.02
N GLN A 12 21.46 14.36 -13.17
CA GLN A 12 21.63 13.18 -14.00
C GLN A 12 22.43 12.19 -13.15
N GLY A 13 21.72 11.52 -12.24
CA GLY A 13 22.22 10.42 -11.45
C GLY A 13 22.32 9.18 -12.34
N PRO A 14 23.22 8.25 -12.01
CA PRO A 14 23.44 7.05 -12.80
C PRO A 14 22.14 6.25 -12.88
N VAL A 15 21.76 5.89 -14.11
CA VAL A 15 20.89 4.79 -14.54
C VAL A 15 19.82 4.34 -13.52
N LEU A 16 18.54 4.53 -13.87
CA LEU A 16 17.41 3.75 -13.34
C LEU A 16 17.70 2.25 -13.61
N GLU A 17 18.50 1.57 -12.78
CA GLU A 17 19.03 0.23 -13.12
C GLU A 17 18.00 -0.90 -13.00
N LEU A 18 16.80 -0.61 -12.48
CA LEU A 18 15.63 -1.45 -12.70
C LEU A 18 14.49 -0.58 -13.20
N GLY A 19 14.05 -0.83 -14.43
CA GLY A 19 12.79 -0.30 -14.91
C GLY A 19 11.63 -0.74 -14.01
N VAL A 20 10.49 -0.04 -14.06
CA VAL A 20 9.28 -0.43 -13.27
C VAL A 20 8.93 -1.90 -13.49
N GLU A 21 9.07 -2.40 -14.71
CA GLU A 21 8.82 -3.80 -15.07
C GLU A 21 9.83 -4.74 -14.43
N GLU A 22 11.12 -4.44 -14.49
CA GLU A 22 12.16 -5.29 -13.92
C GLU A 22 12.09 -5.33 -12.38
N LEU A 23 11.77 -4.19 -11.75
CA LEU A 23 11.48 -4.15 -10.31
C LEU A 23 10.25 -4.99 -9.98
N ARG A 24 9.17 -4.89 -10.77
CA ARG A 24 7.97 -5.72 -10.58
C ARG A 24 8.31 -7.20 -10.65
N ASP A 25 9.08 -7.64 -11.65
CA ASP A 25 9.48 -9.03 -11.81
C ASP A 25 10.36 -9.53 -10.65
N SER A 26 11.25 -8.68 -10.14
CA SER A 26 12.06 -8.97 -8.96
C SER A 26 11.20 -9.15 -7.71
N LEU A 27 10.30 -8.20 -7.43
CA LEU A 27 9.38 -8.28 -6.29
C LEU A 27 8.41 -9.45 -6.40
N ARG A 28 7.95 -9.77 -7.62
CA ARG A 28 7.13 -10.95 -7.91
C ARG A 28 7.83 -12.25 -7.50
N THR A 29 9.12 -12.36 -7.79
CA THR A 29 9.93 -13.53 -7.39
C THR A 29 9.99 -13.66 -5.87
N ILE A 30 10.17 -12.54 -5.15
CA ILE A 30 10.17 -12.52 -3.69
C ILE A 30 8.81 -12.94 -3.14
N LEU A 31 7.71 -12.38 -3.69
CA LEU A 31 6.34 -12.73 -3.29
C LEU A 31 6.01 -14.21 -3.53
N LEU A 32 6.46 -14.81 -4.64
CA LEU A 32 6.28 -16.23 -4.91
C LEU A 32 6.98 -17.14 -3.90
N ASN A 33 8.13 -16.70 -3.37
CA ASN A 33 8.83 -17.43 -2.31
C ASN A 33 8.10 -17.33 -0.97
N LEU A 34 7.36 -16.23 -0.75
CA LEU A 34 6.55 -16.03 0.44
C LEU A 34 5.25 -16.84 0.39
N ASP A 35 4.55 -16.82 -0.75
CA ASP A 35 3.32 -17.58 -0.96
C ASP A 35 3.17 -18.01 -2.42
N SER A 36 3.00 -19.32 -2.63
CA SER A 36 2.71 -19.92 -3.94
C SER A 36 1.35 -19.52 -4.54
N GLY A 37 0.45 -18.96 -3.72
CA GLY A 37 -0.86 -18.42 -4.11
C GLY A 37 -0.82 -17.00 -4.66
N LEU A 38 0.35 -16.49 -5.07
CA LEU A 38 0.47 -15.20 -5.74
C LEU A 38 -0.39 -15.14 -7.01
N GLU A 39 -1.13 -14.05 -7.15
CA GLU A 39 -1.93 -13.73 -8.33
C GLU A 39 -1.50 -12.40 -8.95
N ASP A 40 -1.28 -12.40 -10.27
CA ASP A 40 -1.08 -11.19 -11.05
C ASP A 40 -2.46 -10.67 -11.52
N LEU A 41 -2.83 -9.45 -11.12
CA LEU A 41 -4.09 -8.82 -11.50
C LEU A 41 -3.98 -8.10 -12.86
N PRO A 42 -5.10 -7.86 -13.58
CA PRO A 42 -5.07 -7.27 -14.92
C PRO A 42 -4.44 -5.87 -15.02
N ASP A 43 -4.39 -5.13 -13.91
CA ASP A 43 -3.79 -3.79 -13.83
C ASP A 43 -2.29 -3.81 -13.51
N GLY A 44 -1.69 -5.00 -13.37
CA GLY A 44 -0.28 -5.18 -13.01
C GLY A 44 -0.01 -5.19 -11.50
N THR A 45 -1.05 -5.10 -10.67
CA THR A 45 -0.96 -5.30 -9.22
C THR A 45 -0.79 -6.78 -8.90
N MET A 46 0.10 -7.11 -7.97
CA MET A 46 0.26 -8.47 -7.46
C MET A 46 -0.55 -8.66 -6.17
N ARG A 47 -1.16 -9.83 -5.97
CA ARG A 47 -2.00 -10.14 -4.80
C ARG A 47 -1.59 -11.44 -4.12
N ILE A 48 -1.48 -11.42 -2.80
CA ILE A 48 -1.42 -12.62 -1.96
C ILE A 48 -2.61 -12.61 -0.99
N ALA A 49 -3.36 -13.71 -0.91
CA ALA A 49 -4.43 -13.87 0.08
C ALA A 49 -3.86 -14.13 1.47
N TYR A 50 -4.49 -13.58 2.52
CA TYR A 50 -4.01 -13.78 3.90
C TYR A 50 -5.18 -13.77 4.88
N ASN A 51 -5.45 -14.90 5.52
CA ASN A 51 -6.55 -15.08 6.47
C ASN A 51 -7.89 -14.51 5.94
N SER A 52 -8.32 -13.38 6.52
CA SER A 52 -9.59 -12.71 6.24
C SER A 52 -9.46 -11.52 5.26
N THR A 53 -8.24 -11.27 4.77
CA THR A 53 -7.87 -10.17 3.89
C THR A 53 -6.90 -10.63 2.77
N ALA A 54 -6.22 -9.69 2.13
CA ALA A 54 -5.17 -9.92 1.14
C ALA A 54 -4.21 -8.73 1.11
N VAL A 55 -2.98 -8.94 0.69
CA VAL A 55 -2.04 -7.86 0.40
C VAL A 55 -1.95 -7.65 -1.11
N PHE A 56 -1.89 -6.38 -1.50
CA PHE A 56 -1.77 -5.90 -2.86
C PHE A 56 -0.46 -5.13 -2.98
N VAL A 57 0.32 -5.44 -4.00
CA VAL A 57 1.59 -4.79 -4.29
C VAL A 57 1.51 -4.19 -5.69
N ASP A 58 1.51 -2.86 -5.74
CA ASP A 58 1.62 -2.08 -6.97
C ASP A 58 3.05 -1.54 -7.12
N VAL A 59 3.54 -1.51 -8.36
CA VAL A 59 4.81 -0.89 -8.73
C VAL A 59 4.54 0.13 -9.83
N SER A 60 4.77 1.40 -9.52
CA SER A 60 4.47 2.53 -10.39
C SER A 60 5.66 3.48 -10.52
N ALA A 61 5.68 4.23 -11.63
CA ALA A 61 6.64 5.31 -11.82
C ALA A 61 6.12 6.58 -11.14
N GLN A 62 6.94 7.17 -10.26
CA GLN A 62 6.72 8.53 -9.78
C GLN A 62 7.22 9.52 -10.84
N VAL A 63 6.30 10.32 -11.35
CA VAL A 63 6.57 11.35 -12.36
C VAL A 63 6.57 12.73 -11.69
N LEU A 64 7.56 13.55 -12.00
CA LEU A 64 7.61 14.97 -11.65
C LEU A 64 7.72 15.78 -12.95
N GLY A 65 6.63 16.44 -13.34
CA GLY A 65 6.53 17.08 -14.64
C GLY A 65 6.47 16.03 -15.76
N GLU A 66 7.44 16.06 -16.68
CA GLU A 66 7.56 15.08 -17.78
C GLU A 66 8.60 13.99 -17.48
N SER A 67 9.27 14.05 -16.32
CA SER A 67 10.36 13.15 -15.97
C SER A 67 9.92 12.08 -14.99
N VAL A 68 10.23 10.81 -15.27
CA VAL A 68 10.22 9.75 -14.26
C VAL A 68 11.38 10.03 -13.30
N VAL A 69 11.07 10.15 -12.01
CA VAL A 69 12.07 10.45 -10.98
C VAL A 69 12.42 9.22 -10.19
N ARG A 70 11.43 8.38 -9.84
CA ARG A 70 11.61 7.22 -8.96
C ARG A 70 10.63 6.11 -9.33
N SER A 71 10.96 4.87 -9.00
CA SER A 71 9.94 3.81 -8.85
C SER A 71 9.37 3.86 -7.43
N LEU A 72 8.07 3.63 -7.32
CA LEU A 72 7.33 3.60 -6.07
C LEU A 72 6.66 2.23 -5.95
N VAL A 73 6.86 1.59 -4.80
CA VAL A 73 6.20 0.34 -4.45
C VAL A 73 5.13 0.66 -3.42
N THR A 74 3.87 0.42 -3.76
CA THR A 74 2.74 0.59 -2.84
C THR A 74 2.29 -0.79 -2.37
N ILE A 75 2.36 -1.01 -1.05
CA ILE A 75 1.88 -2.22 -0.40
C ILE A 75 0.62 -1.83 0.36
N ALA A 76 -0.53 -2.40 -0.01
CA ALA A 76 -1.81 -2.06 0.58
C ALA A 76 -2.57 -3.33 0.96
N SER A 77 -3.31 -3.27 2.05
CA SER A 77 -4.24 -4.33 2.46
C SER A 77 -5.59 -3.69 2.81
N PRO A 78 -6.70 -4.15 2.22
CA PRO A 78 -8.02 -3.70 2.61
C PRO A 78 -8.30 -4.14 4.05
N VAL A 79 -8.92 -3.23 4.80
CA VAL A 79 -9.35 -3.48 6.17
C VAL A 79 -10.87 -3.61 6.18
N LEU A 80 -11.58 -2.57 5.74
CA LEU A 80 -13.05 -2.58 5.69
C LEU A 80 -13.56 -1.90 4.43
N ARG A 81 -14.71 -2.34 3.94
CA ARG A 81 -15.47 -1.65 2.90
C ARG A 81 -16.87 -1.29 3.40
N ASP A 82 -17.53 -0.43 2.66
CA ASP A 82 -18.89 0.04 2.94
C ASP A 82 -19.07 0.55 4.38
N VAL A 83 -18.03 1.18 4.91
CA VAL A 83 -18.07 1.81 6.24
C VAL A 83 -18.79 3.14 6.11
N VAL A 84 -19.77 3.42 6.99
CA VAL A 84 -20.41 4.73 7.02
C VAL A 84 -19.40 5.78 7.48
N VAL A 85 -19.17 6.78 6.63
CA VAL A 85 -18.25 7.88 6.94
C VAL A 85 -18.90 8.75 8.01
N SER A 86 -18.22 8.88 9.14
CA SER A 86 -18.71 9.61 10.31
C SER A 86 -17.61 10.44 10.94
N PRO A 87 -17.92 11.54 11.65
CA PRO A 87 -16.91 12.34 12.35
C PRO A 87 -15.98 11.52 13.26
N PRO A 88 -16.48 10.55 14.07
CA PRO A 88 -15.62 9.71 14.90
C PRO A 88 -14.64 8.83 14.10
N LEU A 89 -15.05 8.35 12.91
CA LEU A 89 -14.16 7.59 12.04
C LEU A 89 -13.06 8.50 11.48
N CYS A 90 -13.42 9.66 10.95
CA CYS A 90 -12.46 10.62 10.41
C CYS A 90 -11.44 11.08 11.47
N GLU A 91 -11.91 11.37 12.69
CA GLU A 91 -11.05 11.73 13.82
C GLU A 91 -10.09 10.58 14.18
N TRP A 92 -10.57 9.34 14.21
CA TRP A 92 -9.73 8.19 14.51
C TRP A 92 -8.65 7.99 13.44
N VAL A 93 -8.99 8.09 12.15
CA VAL A 93 -8.03 8.00 11.04
C VAL A 93 -6.97 9.10 11.17
N ALA A 94 -7.37 10.33 11.43
CA ALA A 94 -6.46 11.47 11.54
C ALA A 94 -5.54 11.42 12.78
N THR A 95 -6.01 10.87 13.90
CA THR A 95 -5.27 10.94 15.18
C THR A 95 -4.56 9.63 15.55
N GLN A 96 -5.09 8.48 15.13
CA GLN A 96 -4.55 7.17 15.47
C GLN A 96 -4.11 6.37 14.24
N GLY A 97 -4.75 6.58 13.09
CA GLY A 97 -4.53 5.78 11.87
C GLY A 97 -3.10 5.78 11.34
N TRP A 98 -2.26 6.74 11.70
CA TRP A 98 -0.86 6.84 11.24
C TRP A 98 0.18 6.36 12.26
N ARG A 99 -0.22 5.93 13.46
CA ARG A 99 0.69 5.62 14.58
C ARG A 99 1.30 4.21 14.48
N TYR A 100 1.80 3.84 13.31
CA TYR A 100 2.40 2.54 13.02
C TYR A 100 3.84 2.71 12.56
N VAL A 101 4.68 1.71 12.82
CA VAL A 101 6.06 1.69 12.32
C VAL A 101 6.07 1.55 10.80
N PHE A 102 5.27 0.62 10.29
CA PHE A 102 5.06 0.42 8.86
C PHE A 102 3.64 0.84 8.50
N GLY A 103 3.54 1.81 7.61
CA GLY A 103 2.27 2.19 6.98
C GLY A 103 1.37 3.08 7.82
N HIS A 104 0.18 3.30 7.29
CA HIS A 104 -0.88 4.08 7.89
C HIS A 104 -2.24 3.66 7.33
N VAL A 105 -3.29 3.93 8.09
CA VAL A 105 -4.67 3.76 7.67
C VAL A 105 -5.09 4.92 6.77
N THR A 106 -5.74 4.60 5.66
CA THR A 106 -6.45 5.55 4.82
C THR A 106 -7.94 5.26 4.78
N LEU A 107 -8.69 6.34 4.59
CA LEU A 107 -10.12 6.32 4.33
C LEU A 107 -10.36 6.95 2.96
N ASP A 108 -10.73 6.14 1.98
CA ASP A 108 -11.27 6.62 0.70
C ASP A 108 -12.79 6.71 0.82
N ALA A 109 -13.33 7.92 0.76
CA ALA A 109 -14.72 8.22 1.03
C ALA A 109 -15.45 8.64 -0.26
N LEU A 110 -16.53 7.94 -0.58
CA LEU A 110 -17.41 8.24 -1.71
C LEU A 110 -18.88 8.20 -1.26
N LEU A 111 -19.58 9.32 -1.46
CA LEU A 111 -21.03 9.42 -1.23
C LEU A 111 -21.50 8.96 0.18
N GLY A 112 -20.70 9.24 1.22
CA GLY A 112 -21.06 8.95 2.62
C GLY A 112 -20.69 7.53 3.10
N THR A 113 -20.20 6.68 2.21
CA THR A 113 -19.59 5.39 2.53
C THR A 113 -18.10 5.41 2.16
N GLY A 114 -17.30 4.55 2.78
CA GLY A 114 -15.86 4.55 2.55
C GLY A 114 -15.21 3.18 2.65
N ARG A 115 -13.99 3.14 2.13
CA ARG A 115 -13.07 2.01 2.17
C ARG A 115 -11.91 2.37 3.07
N ILE A 116 -11.63 1.50 4.02
CA ILE A 116 -10.49 1.60 4.91
C ILE A 116 -9.42 0.65 4.40
N GLU A 117 -8.23 1.19 4.15
CA GLU A 117 -7.06 0.43 3.73
C GLU A 117 -5.90 0.73 4.69
N PHE A 118 -5.03 -0.24 4.86
CA PHE A 118 -3.75 -0.04 5.52
C PHE A 118 -2.66 -0.11 4.45
N GLN A 119 -1.89 0.97 4.31
CA GLN A 119 -0.93 1.09 3.21
C GLN A 119 0.44 1.57 3.67
N HIS A 120 1.47 1.07 3.00
CA HIS A 120 2.85 1.51 3.12
C HIS A 120 3.45 1.72 1.73
N ARG A 121 4.41 2.65 1.64
CA ARG A 121 5.06 3.01 0.38
C ARG A 121 6.56 3.01 0.55
N LEU A 122 7.25 2.38 -0.39
CA LEU A 122 8.71 2.25 -0.43
C LEU A 122 9.24 2.79 -1.75
N LEU A 123 10.43 3.37 -1.72
CA LEU A 123 11.16 3.73 -2.95
C LEU A 123 11.79 2.47 -3.53
N GLY A 124 11.62 2.25 -4.83
CA GLY A 124 12.03 1.00 -5.46
C GLY A 124 13.51 0.90 -5.82
N GLU A 125 14.23 2.02 -5.96
CA GLU A 125 15.61 2.07 -6.49
C GLU A 125 16.63 1.27 -5.68
N HIS A 126 16.38 1.07 -4.39
CA HIS A 126 17.26 0.35 -3.47
C HIS A 126 16.50 -0.62 -2.57
N LEU A 127 15.30 -1.03 -2.98
CA LEU A 127 14.47 -1.89 -2.17
C LEU A 127 15.07 -3.30 -2.09
N GLY A 128 15.52 -3.67 -0.90
CA GLY A 128 16.05 -5.01 -0.62
C GLY A 128 14.94 -6.04 -0.36
N ALA A 129 15.24 -7.32 -0.57
CA ALA A 129 14.29 -8.41 -0.33
C ALA A 129 13.78 -8.42 1.11
N ASP A 130 14.67 -8.37 2.10
CA ASP A 130 14.31 -8.36 3.52
C ASP A 130 13.39 -7.19 3.88
N GLU A 131 13.70 -5.97 3.39
CA GLU A 131 12.89 -4.78 3.64
C GLU A 131 11.49 -4.93 3.04
N PHE A 132 11.41 -5.42 1.80
CA PHE A 132 10.14 -5.65 1.13
C PHE A 132 9.30 -6.74 1.81
N GLU A 133 9.89 -7.89 2.11
CA GLU A 133 9.20 -8.98 2.80
C GLU A 133 8.66 -8.54 4.17
N GLN A 134 9.49 -7.84 4.96
CA GLN A 134 9.04 -7.33 6.26
C GLN A 134 7.92 -6.30 6.11
N ALA A 135 7.98 -5.42 5.10
CA ALA A 135 6.92 -4.46 4.85
C ALA A 135 5.60 -5.15 4.43
N VAL A 136 5.66 -6.18 3.58
CA VAL A 136 4.49 -6.97 3.16
C VAL A 136 3.85 -7.64 4.38
N LEU A 137 4.64 -8.33 5.20
CA LEU A 137 4.18 -9.02 6.40
C LEU A 137 3.60 -8.04 7.43
N ALA A 138 4.26 -6.89 7.64
CA ALA A 138 3.79 -5.87 8.56
C ALA A 138 2.44 -5.26 8.10
N VAL A 139 2.28 -4.98 6.80
CA VAL A 139 1.04 -4.42 6.26
C VAL A 139 -0.11 -5.41 6.40
N VAL A 140 0.06 -6.65 5.93
CA VAL A 140 -1.03 -7.63 5.93
C VAL A 140 -1.40 -8.08 7.34
N GLY A 141 -0.41 -8.27 8.22
CA GLY A 141 -0.63 -8.65 9.62
C GLY A 141 -1.30 -7.54 10.42
N THR A 142 -0.93 -6.27 10.19
CA THR A 142 -1.60 -5.14 10.85
C THR A 142 -3.02 -4.96 10.33
N ALA A 143 -3.25 -5.12 9.03
CA ALA A 143 -4.57 -5.02 8.46
C ALA A 143 -5.52 -6.09 9.01
N ASP A 144 -5.10 -7.35 9.09
CA ASP A 144 -5.90 -8.45 9.66
C ASP A 144 -6.31 -8.17 11.11
N GLN A 145 -5.41 -7.61 11.93
CA GLN A 145 -5.74 -7.18 13.31
C GLN A 145 -6.70 -5.98 13.35
N LEU A 146 -6.55 -5.04 12.43
CA LEU A 146 -7.40 -3.86 12.33
C LEU A 146 -8.83 -4.20 11.91
N VAL A 147 -9.02 -5.26 11.11
CA VAL A 147 -10.35 -5.71 10.67
C VAL A 147 -11.27 -5.87 11.88
N GLU A 148 -10.87 -6.67 12.86
CA GLU A 148 -11.71 -6.96 14.03
C GLU A 148 -11.99 -5.69 14.86
N THR A 149 -10.93 -4.92 15.13
CA THR A 149 -11.01 -3.74 15.99
C THR A 149 -11.88 -2.65 15.38
N LEU A 150 -11.71 -2.37 14.09
CA LEU A 150 -12.46 -1.33 13.39
C LEU A 150 -13.86 -1.78 13.04
N GLN A 151 -14.07 -3.06 12.71
CA GLN A 151 -15.42 -3.57 12.40
C GLN A 151 -16.32 -3.49 13.62
N ALA A 152 -15.80 -3.86 14.81
CA ALA A 152 -16.54 -3.76 16.05
C ALA A 152 -16.93 -2.30 16.39
N ARG A 153 -16.11 -1.32 15.98
CA ARG A 153 -16.30 0.10 16.30
C ARG A 153 -17.13 0.86 15.27
N PHE A 154 -16.95 0.56 13.99
CA PHE A 154 -17.47 1.36 12.88
C PHE A 154 -18.33 0.57 11.90
N GLY A 155 -18.45 -0.75 12.07
CA GLY A 155 -19.18 -1.63 11.16
C GLY A 155 -18.43 -1.85 9.84
N GLY A 156 -19.19 -2.02 8.76
CA GLY A 156 -18.63 -2.33 7.43
C GLY A 156 -18.36 -3.81 7.20
N LEU A 157 -17.92 -4.11 5.98
CA LEU A 157 -17.69 -5.45 5.46
C LEU A 157 -16.20 -5.75 5.39
N ARG A 158 -15.83 -6.99 5.72
CA ARG A 158 -14.45 -7.47 5.52
C ARG A 158 -14.18 -7.63 4.04
N TYR A 159 -12.91 -7.71 3.68
CA TYR A 159 -12.52 -8.03 2.31
C TYR A 159 -13.15 -9.35 1.83
N THR A 160 -13.14 -10.38 2.68
CA THR A 160 -13.67 -11.72 2.37
C THR A 160 -15.19 -11.83 2.35
N ASP A 161 -15.92 -10.87 2.95
CA ASP A 161 -17.38 -10.86 2.94
C ASP A 161 -17.94 -10.47 1.57
N LEU A 162 -17.13 -9.77 0.78
CA LEU A 162 -17.46 -9.33 -0.57
C LEU A 162 -17.22 -10.46 -1.55
N ARG A 163 -18.16 -11.40 -1.61
CA ARG A 163 -18.20 -12.39 -2.70
C ARG A 163 -18.42 -11.66 -4.02
N VAL A 164 -17.45 -11.77 -4.92
CA VAL A 164 -17.64 -11.60 -6.37
C VAL A 164 -17.75 -12.99 -6.98
#